data_AF-V9GAP7-F1
#
_entry.id   AF-V9GAP7-F1
#
_cell.length_a   1.000
_cell.length_b   1.000
_cell.length_c   1.000
_cell.angle_alpha   90.00
_cell.angle_beta   90.00
_cell.angle_gamma   90.00
#
_symmetry.space_group_name_H-M   'P 1'
#
loop_
_entity.id
_entity.type
_entity.pdbx_description
1 polymer ?
#
loop_
_entity_poly.entity_id
_entity_poly.type
_entity_poly.pdbx_seq_one_letter_code
_entity_poly.pdbx_strand_id
1 'polypeptide(L)' 'MDLFSEINSEGTAIMLVTHDAKVAARTERIMFMRDGTIVSDLRLPKFNGTNMEDRVEKVTVKMRELGI' A
#
# COMPACT_ATOMS: atom_id res chain seq x y z
N MET A 1 -6.02 4.40 -10.38
CA MET A 1 -5.68 3.10 -9.76
C MET A 1 -6.77 2.05 -9.98
N ASP A 2 -7.93 2.42 -10.54
CA ASP A 2 -9.06 1.50 -10.72
C ASP A 2 -8.78 0.38 -11.70
N LEU A 3 -8.10 0.67 -12.82
CA LEU A 3 -7.63 -0.34 -13.78
C LEU A 3 -6.78 -1.43 -13.12
N PHE A 4 -5.84 -1.06 -12.25
CA PHE A 4 -5.02 -2.05 -11.53
C PHE A 4 -5.84 -2.85 -10.53
N SER A 5 -6.83 -2.24 -9.87
CA SER A 5 -7.73 -2.97 -8.98
C SER A 5 -8.60 -3.98 -9.75
N GLU A 6 -9.03 -3.64 -10.96
CA GLU A 6 -9.77 -4.55 -11.85
C GLU A 6 -8.90 -5.74 -12.26
N ILE A 7 -7.71 -5.49 -12.81
CA ILE A 7 -6.75 -6.54 -13.20
C ILE A 7 -6.38 -7.45 -12.01
N ASN A 8 -6.20 -6.86 -10.82
CA ASN A 8 -5.94 -7.65 -9.61
C ASN A 8 -7.15 -8.49 -9.18
N SER A 9 -8.37 -7.97 -9.34
CA SER A 9 -9.60 -8.70 -9.06
C SER A 9 -9.83 -9.89 -10.01
N GLU A 10 -9.27 -9.82 -11.22
CA GLU A 10 -9.25 -10.92 -12.20
C GLU A 10 -8.21 -12.01 -11.88
N GLY A 11 -7.44 -11.87 -10.80
CA GLY A 11 -6.48 -12.86 -10.32
C GLY A 11 -5.02 -12.58 -10.70
N THR A 12 -4.74 -11.46 -11.36
CA THR A 12 -3.36 -11.07 -11.68
C THR A 12 -2.67 -10.47 -10.45
N ALA A 13 -1.47 -10.97 -10.12
CA ALA A 13 -0.64 -10.36 -9.09
C ALA A 13 -0.06 -9.03 -9.60
N ILE A 14 -0.20 -7.97 -8.80
CA ILE A 14 0.34 -6.64 -9.14
C ILE A 14 1.31 -6.20 -8.04
N MET A 15 2.49 -5.76 -8.46
CA MET A 15 3.47 -5.12 -7.60
C MET A 15 3.72 -3.69 -8.09
N LEU A 16 3.64 -2.74 -7.17
CA LEU A 16 3.84 -1.31 -7.43
C LEU A 16 4.93 -0.79 -6.51
N VAL A 17 5.75 0.14 -7.02
CA VAL A 17 6.73 0.89 -6.23
C VAL A 17 6.26 2.34 -6.21
N THR A 18 6.13 2.91 -5.02
CA THR A 18 5.68 4.29 -4.85
C THR A 18 6.21 4.87 -3.55
N HIS A 19 6.41 6.19 -3.56
CA HIS A 19 6.66 6.98 -2.35
C HIS A 19 5.38 7.68 -1.84
N ASP A 20 4.25 7.55 -2.55
CA ASP A 20 2.99 8.19 -2.18
C ASP A 20 2.13 7.24 -1.32
N ALA A 21 1.88 7.64 -0.08
CA ALA A 21 1.02 6.94 0.85
C ALA A 21 -0.41 6.71 0.30
N LYS A 22 -0.93 7.62 -0.53
CA LYS A 22 -2.25 7.46 -1.19
C LYS A 22 -2.25 6.34 -2.20
N VAL A 23 -1.17 6.14 -2.93
CA VAL A 23 -1.07 5.03 -3.88
C VAL A 23 -0.91 3.71 -3.12
N ALA A 24 -0.03 3.68 -2.12
CA ALA A 24 0.20 2.50 -1.29
C ALA A 24 -1.06 2.08 -0.52
N ALA A 25 -1.84 3.04 0.01
CA ALA A 25 -3.07 2.77 0.75
C ALA A 25 -4.14 2.01 -0.07
N ARG A 26 -4.05 2.02 -1.40
CA ARG A 26 -4.95 1.24 -2.26
C ARG A 26 -4.60 -0.25 -2.39
N THR A 27 -3.43 -0.67 -1.91
CA THR A 27 -3.02 -2.07 -1.95
C THR A 27 -3.38 -2.80 -0.66
N GLU A 28 -3.30 -4.13 -0.68
CA GLU A 28 -3.57 -4.99 0.49
C GLU A 28 -2.31 -5.25 1.31
N ARG A 29 -1.14 -5.25 0.66
CA ARG A 29 0.16 -5.47 1.30
C ARG A 29 1.13 -4.38 0.84
N ILE A 30 1.76 -3.74 1.79
CA ILE A 30 2.76 -2.69 1.59
C ILE A 30 4.04 -3.17 2.26
N MET A 31 5.12 -3.29 1.50
CA MET A 31 6.43 -3.65 2.03
C MET A 31 7.30 -2.40 2.01
N PHE A 32 7.87 -2.07 3.16
CA PHE A 32 8.76 -0.94 3.33
C PHE A 32 10.19 -1.43 3.19
N MET A 33 10.93 -0.80 2.29
CA MET A 33 12.31 -1.15 1.99
C MET A 33 13.25 -0.02 2.38
N ARG A 34 14.43 -0.39 2.89
CA ARG A 34 15.53 0.52 3.17
C ARG A 34 16.85 -0.23 2.97
N ASP A 35 17.80 0.41 2.30
CA ASP A 35 19.15 -0.11 2.06
C ASP A 35 19.16 -1.54 1.48
N GLY A 36 18.28 -1.79 0.50
CA GLY A 36 18.17 -3.09 -0.18
C GLY A 36 17.45 -4.20 0.60
N THR A 37 16.93 -3.91 1.80
CA THR A 37 16.24 -4.88 2.66
C THR A 37 14.79 -4.48 2.92
N ILE A 38 13.91 -5.48 3.15
CA ILE A 38 12.56 -5.23 3.65
C ILE A 38 12.66 -5.05 5.16
N VAL A 39 12.29 -3.86 5.64
CA VAL A 39 12.40 -3.50 7.06
C VAL A 39 11.08 -3.63 7.81
N SER A 40 9.95 -3.62 7.10
CA SER A 40 8.62 -3.80 7.67
C SER A 40 7.61 -4.15 6.58
N ASP A 41 6.47 -4.73 6.95
CA ASP A 41 5.27 -4.72 6.13
C ASP A 41 4.06 -4.17 6.88
N LEU A 42 3.07 -3.71 6.11
CA LEU A 42 1.74 -3.33 6.57
C LEU A 42 0.72 -4.04 5.71
N ARG A 43 -0.23 -4.72 6.37
CA ARG A 43 -1.37 -5.36 5.70
C ARG A 43 -2.64 -4.57 5.96
N LEU A 44 -3.35 -4.29 4.90
CA LEU A 44 -4.65 -3.65 4.92
C LEU A 44 -5.68 -4.62 4.34
N PRO A 45 -6.95 -4.56 4.79
CA PRO A 45 -8.03 -5.30 4.12
C PRO A 45 -8.12 -4.93 2.64
N LYS A 46 -8.72 -5.82 1.84
CA LYS A 46 -9.03 -5.55 0.43
C LYS A 46 -9.74 -4.20 0.29
N PHE A 47 -9.22 -3.37 -0.60
CA PHE A 47 -9.80 -2.05 -0.82
C PHE A 47 -11.16 -2.20 -1.49
N ASN A 48 -12.19 -1.64 -0.86
CA ASN A 48 -13.59 -1.72 -1.27
C ASN A 48 -14.14 -0.36 -1.75
N GLY A 49 -13.28 0.64 -1.96
CA GLY A 49 -13.67 1.99 -2.35
C GLY A 49 -13.99 2.94 -1.19
N THR A 50 -13.96 2.48 0.07
CA THR A 50 -14.26 3.31 1.25
C THR A 50 -13.07 3.44 2.19
N ASN A 51 -13.21 4.30 3.22
CA ASN A 51 -12.23 4.51 4.30
C ASN A 51 -10.83 4.88 3.80
N MET A 52 -10.74 5.63 2.70
CA MET A 52 -9.46 5.99 2.10
C MET A 52 -8.61 6.84 3.04
N GLU A 53 -9.21 7.79 3.76
CA GLU A 53 -8.51 8.67 4.71
C GLU A 53 -7.83 7.86 5.82
N ASP A 54 -8.56 6.99 6.52
CA ASP A 54 -8.00 6.11 7.56
C ASP A 54 -6.86 5.23 7.04
N ARG A 55 -6.98 4.73 5.80
CA ARG A 55 -5.94 3.90 5.19
C ARG A 55 -4.69 4.72 4.91
N VAL A 56 -4.84 5.91 4.36
CA VAL A 56 -3.73 6.84 4.12
C VAL A 56 -3.06 7.23 5.42
N GLU A 57 -3.82 7.49 6.47
CA GLU A 57 -3.29 7.80 7.79
C GLU A 57 -2.43 6.63 8.32
N LYS A 58 -2.95 5.40 8.29
CA LYS A 58 -2.20 4.21 8.73
C LYS A 58 -0.87 4.05 7.98
N VAL A 59 -0.88 4.24 6.66
CA VAL A 59 0.35 4.17 5.85
C VAL A 59 1.31 5.30 6.22
N THR A 60 0.80 6.52 6.34
CA THR A 60 1.61 7.72 6.67
C THR A 60 2.26 7.61 8.04
N VAL A 61 1.52 7.13 9.04
CA VAL A 61 2.05 6.85 10.38
C VAL A 61 3.15 5.80 10.28
N LYS A 62 2.94 4.73 9.51
CA LYS A 62 3.95 3.67 9.35
C LYS A 62 5.23 4.16 8.66
N MET A 63 5.09 4.99 7.63
CA MET A 63 6.22 5.64 6.95
C MET A 63 7.03 6.51 7.92
N ARG A 64 6.34 7.34 8.71
CA ARG A 64 6.97 8.20 9.72
C ARG A 64 7.70 7.40 10.80
N GLU A 65 7.12 6.31 11.30
CA GLU A 65 7.77 5.41 12.26
C GLU A 65 9.11 4.85 11.74
N LEU A 66 9.17 4.56 10.44
CA LEU A 66 10.33 3.95 9.79
C LEU A 66 11.33 4.98 9.24
N GLY A 67 10.95 6.27 9.21
CA GLY A 67 11.73 7.35 8.60
C GLY A 67 11.83 7.21 7.07
N ILE A 68 10.72 6.81 6.43
CA ILE A 68 10.57 6.65 4.97
C ILE A 68 9.66 7.74 4.41
#